data_AF-A0A943L3S2-F1
#
_entry.id   AF-A0A943L3S2-F1
#
_cell.length_a   1.000
_cell.length_b   1.000
_cell.length_c   1.000
_cell.angle_alpha   90.00
_cell.angle_beta   90.00
_cell.angle_gamma   90.00
#
_symmetry.space_group_name_H-M   'P 1'
#
loop_
_entity.id
_entity.type
_entity.pdbx_description
1 polymer ?
#
loop_
_entity_poly.entity_id
_entity_poly.type
_entity_poly.pdbx_seq_one_letter_code
_entity_poly.pdbx_strand_id
1 'polypeptide(L)'
;MDKCTPTGIYTLTEAFGINSNPGSGVTYRQLDGTEYWVDDENSQYYNTMQFGDPNGRWSSAEKLTDYPGYYNYSLVIDYNRWPVVPGKSSAIFIHCDMGIYTYGCVAIPQQNLVNLLKRLDPAKNPVVILDFSYDSIYNNY
;
A
#
# COMPACT_ATOMS: atom_id res chain seq x y z
N MET A 1 -4.01 15.97 2.62
CA MET A 1 -4.37 14.54 2.48
C MET A 1 -5.84 14.31 2.79
N ASP A 2 -6.59 13.77 1.83
CA ASP A 2 -8.05 13.59 1.91
C ASP A 2 -8.51 12.38 2.78
N LYS A 3 -7.57 11.50 3.17
CA LYS A 3 -7.81 10.30 4.03
C LYS A 3 -8.93 9.37 3.55
N CYS A 4 -9.15 9.34 2.23
CA CYS A 4 -10.15 8.51 1.59
C CYS A 4 -9.50 7.37 0.82
N THR A 5 -10.16 6.21 0.80
CA THR A 5 -9.89 5.14 -0.16
C THR A 5 -10.27 5.64 -1.56
N PRO A 6 -9.37 5.56 -2.55
CA PRO A 6 -9.66 6.03 -3.90
C PRO A 6 -10.61 5.06 -4.62
N THR A 7 -11.45 5.57 -5.52
CA THR A 7 -12.13 4.74 -6.53
C THR A 7 -11.28 4.64 -7.79
N GLY A 8 -11.38 3.55 -8.55
CA GLY A 8 -10.64 3.35 -9.80
C GLY A 8 -10.05 1.94 -9.96
N ILE A 9 -9.30 1.76 -11.06
CA ILE A 9 -8.48 0.58 -11.32
C ILE A 9 -7.02 0.92 -11.04
N TYR A 10 -6.36 0.10 -10.22
CA TYR A 10 -4.96 0.30 -9.84
C TYR A 10 -4.15 -0.99 -9.98
N THR A 11 -2.91 -0.87 -10.42
CA THR A 11 -1.94 -1.97 -10.45
C THR A 11 -1.46 -2.34 -9.05
N LEU A 12 -1.06 -3.60 -8.90
CA LEU A 12 -0.51 -4.16 -7.67
C LEU A 12 0.98 -4.43 -7.89
N THR A 13 1.83 -3.48 -7.51
CA THR A 13 3.20 -3.36 -8.02
C THR A 13 4.26 -4.06 -7.18
N GLU A 14 4.15 -3.93 -5.85
CA GLU A 14 5.09 -4.55 -4.92
C GLU A 14 4.42 -4.86 -3.58
N ALA A 15 5.01 -5.78 -2.84
CA ALA A 15 4.60 -6.15 -1.50
C ALA A 15 5.72 -5.85 -0.49
N PHE A 16 5.33 -5.69 0.77
CA PHE A 16 6.27 -5.57 1.86
C PHE A 16 5.68 -6.18 3.13
N GLY A 17 6.49 -6.38 4.16
CA GLY A 17 5.96 -6.75 5.46
C GLY A 17 7.02 -7.04 6.51
N ILE A 18 6.60 -6.99 7.77
CA ILE A 18 7.42 -7.33 8.93
C ILE A 18 7.81 -8.81 8.90
N ASN A 19 6.88 -9.67 8.48
CA ASN A 19 7.14 -11.09 8.35
C ASN A 19 7.96 -11.39 7.09
N SER A 20 8.61 -12.55 7.07
CA SER A 20 9.34 -13.02 5.90
C SER A 20 8.41 -13.22 4.70
N ASN A 21 8.99 -13.16 3.48
CA ASN A 21 8.25 -13.33 2.24
C ASN A 21 7.43 -14.64 2.25
N PRO A 22 6.08 -14.59 2.12
CA PRO A 22 5.25 -15.79 2.18
C PRO A 22 5.29 -16.61 0.88
N GLY A 23 6.09 -16.22 -0.11
CA GLY A 23 6.04 -16.74 -1.49
C GLY A 23 5.27 -15.81 -2.43
N SER A 24 5.40 -14.50 -2.22
CA SER A 24 4.81 -13.45 -3.04
C SER A 24 5.22 -13.57 -4.50
N GLY A 25 4.26 -13.44 -5.42
CA GLY A 25 4.53 -13.41 -6.86
C GLY A 25 4.99 -12.05 -7.38
N VAL A 26 4.78 -10.97 -6.61
CA VAL A 26 5.41 -9.65 -6.84
C VAL A 26 6.66 -9.51 -5.96
N THR A 27 7.53 -8.56 -6.31
CA THR A 27 8.68 -8.18 -5.47
C THR A 27 8.24 -7.93 -4.03
N TYR A 28 8.97 -8.50 -3.08
CA TYR A 28 8.66 -8.42 -1.65
C TYR A 28 9.82 -7.81 -0.87
N ARG A 29 9.57 -6.72 -0.14
CA ARG A 29 10.51 -6.14 0.84
C ARG A 29 10.17 -6.65 2.24
N GLN A 30 11.05 -7.47 2.81
CA GLN A 30 10.98 -7.72 4.25
C GLN A 30 11.50 -6.48 4.97
N LEU A 31 10.68 -5.96 5.90
CA LEU A 31 11.01 -4.75 6.65
C LEU A 31 12.06 -5.06 7.72
N ASP A 32 13.06 -4.19 7.83
CA ASP A 32 14.12 -4.26 8.83
C ASP A 32 14.19 -3.01 9.73
N GLY A 33 13.28 -2.06 9.52
CA GLY A 33 13.18 -0.82 10.30
C GLY A 33 13.90 0.36 9.67
N THR A 34 14.42 0.19 8.44
CA THR A 34 15.00 1.27 7.64
C THR A 34 14.01 1.90 6.67
N GLU A 35 12.81 1.33 6.51
CA GLU A 35 11.83 1.72 5.52
C GLU A 35 10.80 2.73 6.05
N TYR A 36 10.63 3.80 5.30
CA TYR A 36 9.66 4.86 5.54
C TYR A 36 8.78 5.05 4.30
N TRP A 37 7.48 5.20 4.46
CA TRP A 37 6.62 5.68 3.39
C TRP A 37 6.31 7.16 3.58
N VAL A 38 6.82 8.00 2.68
CA VAL A 38 6.72 9.46 2.83
C VAL A 38 5.31 9.93 2.50
N ASP A 39 4.64 10.54 3.47
CA ASP A 39 3.30 11.14 3.35
C ASP A 39 3.34 12.68 3.34
N ASP A 40 4.52 13.29 3.46
CA ASP A 40 4.75 14.73 3.35
C ASP A 40 4.54 15.22 1.91
N GLU A 41 3.41 15.90 1.69
CA GLU A 41 3.03 16.47 0.38
C GLU A 41 3.99 17.54 -0.15
N ASN A 42 4.82 18.13 0.72
CA ASN A 42 5.85 19.10 0.32
C ASN A 42 7.20 18.45 -0.02
N SER A 43 7.35 17.15 0.25
CA SER A 43 8.57 16.42 -0.05
C SER A 43 8.62 16.02 -1.53
N GLN A 44 9.81 16.09 -2.12
CA GLN A 44 10.07 15.49 -3.45
C GLN A 44 9.88 13.96 -3.46
N TYR A 45 9.86 13.33 -2.28
CA TYR A 45 9.68 11.89 -2.10
C TYR A 45 8.22 11.51 -1.78
N TYR A 46 7.28 12.46 -1.89
CA TYR A 46 5.89 12.22 -1.55
C TYR A 46 5.32 10.95 -2.21
N ASN A 47 4.64 10.13 -1.40
CA ASN A 47 4.03 8.85 -1.75
C ASN A 47 5.00 7.79 -2.31
N THR A 48 6.20 7.72 -1.76
CA THR A 48 7.20 6.69 -2.10
C THR A 48 7.81 6.05 -0.85
N MET A 49 8.29 4.81 -1.00
CA MET A 49 9.11 4.16 0.02
C MET A 49 10.54 4.70 -0.05
N GLN A 50 11.05 5.19 1.07
CA GLN A 50 12.40 5.69 1.24
C GLN A 50 13.13 4.93 2.34
N PHE A 51 14.46 4.95 2.26
CA PHE A 51 15.33 4.22 3.18
C PHE A 51 16.23 5.18 3.94
N GLY A 52 16.50 4.83 5.20
CA GLY A 52 17.36 5.58 6.11
C GLY A 52 16.68 6.77 6.77
N ASP A 53 17.44 7.48 7.60
CA ASP A 53 16.90 8.58 8.41
C ASP A 53 16.40 9.76 7.55
N PRO A 54 15.39 10.51 8.04
CA PRO A 54 14.81 11.62 7.29
C PRO A 54 15.84 12.66 6.84
N ASN A 55 16.77 13.07 7.70
CA ASN A 55 17.84 14.04 7.37
C ASN A 55 17.34 15.28 6.58
N GLY A 56 16.14 15.79 6.90
CA GLY A 56 15.51 16.93 6.22
C GLY A 56 14.85 16.63 4.86
N ARG A 57 14.78 15.37 4.44
CA ARG A 57 14.16 14.93 3.17
C ARG A 57 12.63 14.99 3.18
N TRP A 58 12.02 14.83 4.36
CA TRP A 58 10.59 14.94 4.61
C TRP A 58 10.36 15.35 6.07
N SER A 59 9.19 15.92 6.34
CA SER A 59 8.75 16.32 7.67
C SER A 59 7.81 15.29 8.31
N SER A 60 7.18 14.43 7.49
CA SER A 60 6.34 13.32 7.92
C SER A 60 6.53 12.10 7.01
N ALA A 61 6.48 10.91 7.61
CA ALA A 61 6.45 9.63 6.93
C ALA A 61 5.97 8.53 7.90
N GLU A 62 5.37 7.47 7.37
CA GLU A 62 5.11 6.26 8.13
C GLU A 62 6.41 5.44 8.23
N LYS A 63 6.94 5.24 9.44
CA LYS A 63 7.96 4.22 9.67
C LYS A 63 7.27 2.85 9.67
N LEU A 64 7.49 2.05 8.63
CA LEU A 64 6.62 0.90 8.35
C LEU A 64 6.67 -0.18 9.45
N THR A 65 7.80 -0.33 10.14
CA THR A 65 7.91 -1.27 11.27
C THR A 65 7.16 -0.85 12.53
N ASP A 66 6.72 0.41 12.62
CA ASP A 66 6.00 0.93 13.79
C ASP A 66 4.51 0.51 13.81
N TYR A 67 4.09 -0.26 12.80
CA TYR A 67 2.72 -0.79 12.64
C TYR A 67 2.68 -2.33 12.70
N PRO A 68 3.15 -2.96 13.80
CA PRO A 68 3.07 -4.42 13.95
C PRO A 68 1.63 -4.91 13.90
N GLY A 69 1.42 -6.11 13.35
CA GLY A 69 0.08 -6.62 13.07
C GLY A 69 -0.43 -6.13 11.72
N TYR A 70 -0.65 -4.82 11.58
CA TYR A 70 -1.16 -4.20 10.34
C TYR A 70 -0.27 -4.52 9.13
N TYR A 71 1.03 -4.23 9.24
CA TYR A 71 2.01 -4.44 8.17
C TYR A 71 2.79 -5.74 8.34
N ASN A 72 2.20 -6.75 8.98
CA ASN A 72 2.73 -8.11 8.94
C ASN A 72 2.93 -8.57 7.50
N TYR A 73 1.96 -8.25 6.64
CA TYR A 73 2.04 -8.30 5.19
C TYR A 73 1.26 -7.12 4.63
N SER A 74 1.76 -6.54 3.55
CA SER A 74 1.16 -5.42 2.84
C SER A 74 1.37 -5.57 1.34
N LEU A 75 0.42 -5.07 0.56
CA LEU A 75 0.47 -5.00 -0.90
C LEU A 75 0.17 -3.59 -1.34
N VAL A 76 1.05 -3.02 -2.15
CA VAL A 76 0.91 -1.65 -2.64
C VAL A 76 -0.20 -1.57 -3.69
N ILE A 77 -1.12 -0.61 -3.48
CA ILE A 77 -2.05 -0.15 -4.51
C ILE A 77 -1.39 1.06 -5.17
N ASP A 78 -1.17 1.00 -6.48
CA ASP A 78 -0.43 2.01 -7.24
C ASP A 78 -1.23 3.31 -7.49
N TYR A 79 -1.81 3.85 -6.43
CA TYR A 79 -2.57 5.09 -6.43
C TYR A 79 -1.64 6.28 -6.18
N ASN A 80 -1.73 7.28 -7.05
CA ASN A 80 -1.05 8.58 -6.90
C ASN A 80 0.48 8.50 -6.75
N ARG A 81 1.15 7.57 -7.46
CA ARG A 81 2.62 7.40 -7.37
C ARG A 81 3.37 7.99 -8.55
N TRP A 82 2.83 7.92 -9.78
CA TRP A 82 3.43 8.54 -10.95
C TRP A 82 2.41 8.94 -12.04
N PRO A 83 2.39 10.21 -12.50
CA PRO A 83 2.96 11.36 -11.81
C PRO A 83 2.27 11.56 -10.45
N VAL A 84 3.05 11.80 -9.40
CA VAL A 84 2.50 12.08 -8.07
C VAL A 84 1.85 13.47 -8.05
N VAL A 85 0.66 13.57 -7.44
CA VAL A 85 -0.05 14.82 -7.21
C VAL A 85 -0.10 15.10 -5.71
N PRO A 86 0.62 16.12 -5.21
CA PRO A 86 0.54 16.56 -3.81
C PRO A 86 -0.89 16.83 -3.34
N GLY A 87 -1.17 16.56 -2.06
CA GLY A 87 -2.47 16.81 -1.44
C GLY A 87 -3.48 15.67 -1.52
N LYS A 88 -3.38 14.80 -2.54
CA LYS A 88 -4.20 13.57 -2.65
C LYS A 88 -3.85 12.56 -1.55
N SER A 89 -4.53 11.41 -1.46
CA SER A 89 -4.10 10.34 -0.55
C SER A 89 -2.75 9.74 -0.95
N SER A 90 -2.00 9.23 0.03
CA SER A 90 -0.75 8.49 -0.09
C SER A 90 -0.81 7.22 0.78
N ALA A 91 0.20 6.36 0.68
CA ALA A 91 0.34 5.16 1.52
C ALA A 91 -0.90 4.24 1.47
N ILE A 92 -1.49 4.07 0.28
CA ILE A 92 -2.68 3.23 0.11
C ILE A 92 -2.23 1.78 -0.16
N PHE A 93 -2.51 0.92 0.81
CA PHE A 93 -2.14 -0.50 0.77
C PHE A 93 -3.34 -1.41 0.99
N ILE A 94 -3.20 -2.67 0.58
CA ILE A 94 -3.94 -3.78 1.17
C ILE A 94 -3.09 -4.33 2.31
N HIS A 95 -3.59 -4.34 3.54
CA HIS A 95 -2.83 -4.82 4.70
C HIS A 95 -3.65 -5.73 5.61
N CYS A 96 -3.02 -6.29 6.64
CA CYS A 96 -3.69 -7.19 7.58
C CYS A 96 -4.72 -6.43 8.43
N ASP A 97 -5.91 -7.01 8.54
CA ASP A 97 -6.99 -6.53 9.39
C ASP A 97 -6.71 -6.80 10.87
N MET A 98 -6.89 -5.76 11.69
CA MET A 98 -6.74 -5.77 13.14
C MET A 98 -8.05 -5.46 13.87
N GLY A 99 -9.18 -5.40 13.14
CA GLY A 99 -10.52 -5.16 13.70
C GLY A 99 -10.85 -3.69 13.94
N ILE A 100 -10.11 -2.76 13.33
CA ILE A 100 -10.37 -1.31 13.40
C ILE A 100 -10.42 -0.68 12.00
N TYR A 101 -11.05 0.49 11.88
CA TYR A 101 -11.13 1.22 10.62
C TYR A 101 -9.74 1.72 10.18
N THR A 102 -9.57 1.91 8.86
CA THR A 102 -8.35 2.46 8.25
C THR A 102 -8.51 3.94 7.90
N TYR A 103 -7.41 4.60 7.55
CA TYR A 103 -7.41 5.98 7.02
C TYR A 103 -7.37 6.04 5.48
N GLY A 104 -7.76 4.96 4.80
CA GLY A 104 -7.81 4.87 3.34
C GLY A 104 -7.36 3.51 2.79
N CYS A 105 -6.56 2.76 3.53
CA CYS A 105 -6.14 1.40 3.16
C CYS A 105 -7.31 0.41 3.13
N VAL A 106 -7.08 -0.73 2.48
CA VAL A 106 -8.00 -1.87 2.48
C VAL A 106 -7.48 -2.92 3.45
N ALA A 107 -8.19 -3.15 4.55
CA ALA A 107 -7.83 -4.17 5.53
C ALA A 107 -8.53 -5.50 5.20
N ILE A 108 -7.78 -6.60 5.13
CA ILE A 108 -8.32 -7.96 4.94
C ILE A 108 -7.67 -8.95 5.91
N PRO A 109 -8.31 -10.11 6.21
CA PRO A 109 -7.70 -11.11 7.06
C PRO A 109 -6.31 -11.53 6.57
N GLN A 110 -5.35 -11.63 7.49
CA GLN A 110 -3.94 -11.94 7.17
C GLN A 110 -3.80 -13.18 6.26
N GLN A 111 -4.56 -14.24 6.54
CA GLN A 111 -4.51 -15.47 5.74
C GLN A 111 -4.95 -15.23 4.28
N ASN A 112 -5.92 -14.34 4.07
CA ASN A 112 -6.39 -13.97 2.73
C ASN A 112 -5.33 -13.15 2.00
N LEU A 113 -4.66 -12.22 2.68
CA LEU A 113 -3.58 -11.44 2.10
C LEU A 113 -2.39 -12.33 1.71
N VAL A 114 -1.99 -13.27 2.57
CA VAL A 114 -0.96 -14.28 2.24
C VAL A 114 -1.34 -15.09 1.00
N ASN A 115 -2.60 -15.52 0.91
CA ASN A 115 -3.10 -16.26 -0.26
C ASN A 115 -3.12 -15.40 -1.53
N LEU A 116 -3.47 -14.11 -1.42
CA LEU A 116 -3.44 -13.16 -2.52
C LEU A 116 -2.01 -12.97 -3.03
N LEU A 117 -1.06 -12.66 -2.13
CA LEU A 117 0.35 -12.45 -2.47
C LEU A 117 0.94 -13.63 -3.24
N LYS A 118 0.65 -14.87 -2.82
CA LYS A 118 1.10 -16.10 -3.49
C LYS A 118 0.50 -16.32 -4.87
N ARG A 119 -0.67 -15.74 -5.15
CA ARG A 119 -1.41 -15.93 -6.41
C ARG A 119 -1.13 -14.85 -7.45
N LEU A 120 -0.58 -13.71 -7.03
CA LEU A 120 -0.20 -12.65 -7.95
C LEU A 120 0.80 -13.20 -8.98
N ASP A 121 0.58 -12.84 -10.23
CA ASP A 121 1.46 -13.18 -11.33
C ASP A 121 1.66 -11.89 -12.14
N PRO A 122 2.82 -11.22 -12.01
CA PRO A 122 3.08 -9.96 -12.70
C PRO A 122 2.88 -10.04 -14.22
N ALA A 123 3.10 -11.22 -14.84
CA ALA A 123 2.90 -11.40 -16.27
C ALA A 123 1.42 -11.31 -16.69
N LYS A 124 0.48 -11.41 -15.74
CA LYS A 124 -0.96 -11.27 -15.97
C LYS A 124 -1.48 -9.86 -15.70
N ASN A 125 -0.61 -8.89 -15.40
CA ASN A 125 -0.96 -7.50 -15.10
C ASN A 125 -2.08 -7.39 -14.06
N PRO A 126 -1.88 -7.90 -12.83
CA PRO A 126 -2.92 -7.90 -11.80
C PRO A 126 -3.31 -6.47 -11.41
N VAL A 127 -4.61 -6.26 -11.26
CA VAL A 127 -5.20 -4.98 -10.84
C VAL A 127 -6.19 -5.18 -9.69
N VAL A 128 -6.45 -4.11 -8.94
CA VAL A 128 -7.55 -3.98 -7.99
C VAL A 128 -8.52 -2.92 -8.50
N ILE A 129 -9.82 -3.19 -8.38
CA ILE A 129 -10.88 -2.24 -8.66
C ILE A 129 -11.50 -1.83 -7.33
N LEU A 130 -11.58 -0.53 -7.08
CA LEU A 130 -12.18 0.06 -5.88
C LEU A 130 -13.35 0.94 -6.30
N ASP A 131 -14.52 0.69 -5.73
CA ASP A 131 -15.72 1.49 -5.98
C ASP A 131 -16.68 1.41 -4.77
N PHE A 132 -17.70 2.25 -4.76
CA PHE A 132 -18.70 2.34 -3.70
C PHE A 132 -19.70 1.18 -3.70
N SER A 133 -19.84 0.46 -4.82
CA SER A 133 -20.80 -0.64 -4.93
C SER A 133 -20.33 -1.75 -5.86
N TYR A 134 -20.85 -2.95 -5.61
CA TYR A 134 -20.68 -4.09 -6.50
C TYR A 134 -21.18 -3.78 -7.91
N ASP A 135 -22.35 -3.15 -8.03
CA ASP A 135 -22.92 -2.78 -9.32
C ASP A 135 -22.02 -1.81 -10.09
N SER A 136 -21.38 -0.86 -9.40
CA SER A 136 -20.42 0.05 -10.02
C SER A 136 -19.22 -0.69 -10.63
N ILE A 137 -18.70 -1.70 -9.92
CA ILE A 137 -17.54 -2.48 -10.38
C ILE A 137 -17.82 -3.17 -11.72
N TYR A 138 -19.02 -3.71 -11.93
CA TYR A 138 -19.37 -4.46 -13.15
C TYR A 138 -19.85 -3.59 -14.31
N ASN A 139 -20.33 -2.37 -14.04
CA ASN A 139 -20.91 -1.51 -15.06
C ASN A 139 -19.97 -0.39 -15.52
N ASN A 140 -18.95 -0.04 -14.71
CA ASN A 140 -18.06 1.10 -15.00
C ASN A 140 -16.66 0.69 -15.50
N TYR A 141 -16.30 -0.59 -15.41
CA TYR A 141 -14.98 -1.13 -15.74
C TYR A 141 -15.12 -2.45 -16.52
#